data_AF-A0A5E4KLU0-F1
#
_entry.id   AF-A0A5E4KLU0-F1
#
_cell.length_a   1.000
_cell.length_b   1.000
_cell.length_c   1.000
_cell.angle_alpha   90.00
_cell.angle_beta   90.00
_cell.angle_gamma   90.00
#
_symmetry.space_group_name_H-M   'P 1'
#
loop_
_entity.id
_entity.type
_entity.pdbx_description
1 polymer ?
#
loop_
_entity_poly.entity_id
_entity_poly.type
_entity_poly.pdbx_seq_one_letter_code
_entity_poly.pdbx_strand_id
1 'polypeptide(L)'
;MKEKLISLSQQNKNNRFLKNKIELRCKCGYCESITYYDYLTSGEFNIGEPTTTISPFISEAVYDETISVTPLSSSKKCPACGKEIIAVFPLSLEELIPLLQSRPPDPHMYG
;
A
#
# COMPACT_ATOMS: atom_id res chain seq x y z
N MET A 1 -0.71 12.32 -9.22
CA MET A 1 -0.72 10.85 -8.93
C MET A 1 -1.32 10.55 -7.56
N LYS A 2 -0.82 11.17 -6.48
CA LYS A 2 -1.34 11.02 -5.11
C LYS A 2 -2.85 11.25 -4.97
N GLU A 3 -3.37 12.34 -5.54
CA GLU A 3 -4.82 12.65 -5.54
C GLU A 3 -5.66 11.57 -6.25
N LYS A 4 -5.12 10.99 -7.33
CA LYS A 4 -5.79 9.90 -8.05
C LYS A 4 -5.92 8.65 -7.18
N LEU A 5 -4.87 8.29 -6.44
CA LEU A 5 -4.92 7.18 -5.48
C LEU A 5 -5.93 7.42 -4.36
N ILE A 6 -5.94 8.64 -3.80
CA ILE A 6 -6.91 9.03 -2.77
C ILE A 6 -8.33 8.87 -3.31
N SER A 7 -8.61 9.44 -4.49
CA SER A 7 -9.91 9.36 -5.15
C SER A 7 -10.33 7.92 -5.45
N LEU A 8 -9.44 7.11 -6.02
CA LEU A 8 -9.69 5.69 -6.30
C LEU A 8 -9.96 4.90 -5.01
N SER A 9 -9.24 5.19 -3.93
CA SER A 9 -9.44 4.53 -2.63
C SER A 9 -10.80 4.90 -2.03
N GLN A 10 -11.21 6.16 -2.13
CA GLN A 10 -12.53 6.64 -1.69
C GLN A 10 -13.66 5.99 -2.48
N GLN A 11 -13.54 5.92 -3.82
CA GLN A 11 -14.51 5.28 -4.70
C GLN A 11 -14.66 3.78 -4.41
N ASN A 12 -13.58 3.13 -3.94
CA ASN A 12 -13.54 1.70 -3.65
C ASN A 12 -13.59 1.38 -2.16
N LYS A 13 -14.21 2.21 -1.32
CA LYS A 13 -14.30 2.02 0.15
C LYS A 13 -14.72 0.60 0.59
N ASN A 14 -15.54 -0.09 -0.21
CA ASN A 14 -16.01 -1.44 0.10
C ASN A 14 -15.06 -2.57 -0.33
N ASN A 15 -13.94 -2.25 -0.99
CA ASN A 15 -12.94 -3.21 -1.40
C ASN A 15 -12.35 -3.93 -0.17
N ARG A 16 -12.39 -5.27 -0.18
CA ARG A 16 -11.92 -6.10 0.95
C ARG A 16 -10.44 -5.88 1.25
N PHE A 17 -9.63 -5.62 0.22
CA PHE A 17 -8.20 -5.33 0.38
C PHE A 17 -7.97 -4.09 1.24
N LEU A 18 -8.79 -3.05 1.08
CA LEU A 18 -8.67 -1.80 1.84
C LEU A 18 -9.01 -1.95 3.33
N LYS A 19 -9.63 -3.06 3.74
CA LYS A 19 -9.93 -3.39 5.14
C LYS A 19 -8.74 -4.02 5.88
N ASN A 20 -7.68 -4.41 5.16
CA ASN A 20 -6.45 -4.88 5.78
C ASN A 20 -5.80 -3.77 6.61
N LYS A 21 -4.95 -4.16 7.55
CA LYS A 21 -4.32 -3.26 8.52
C LYS A 21 -2.81 -3.31 8.43
N ILE A 22 -2.16 -2.17 8.65
CA ILE A 22 -0.73 -2.05 8.88
C ILE A 22 -0.53 -1.79 10.36
N GLU A 23 0.40 -2.51 10.99
CA GLU A 23 0.83 -2.21 12.34
C GLU A 23 2.06 -1.31 12.30
N LEU A 24 1.96 -0.14 12.90
CA LEU A 24 3.06 0.80 13.06
C LEU A 24 3.67 0.59 14.44
N ARG A 25 4.89 0.09 14.46
CA ARG A 25 5.61 -0.24 15.70
C ARG A 25 6.80 0.69 15.88
N CYS A 26 6.85 1.37 17.02
CA CYS A 26 8.02 2.13 17.43
C CYS A 26 8.94 1.29 18.32
N LYS A 27 10.24 1.57 18.29
CA LYS A 27 11.25 0.91 19.14
C LYS A 27 10.99 1.09 20.65
N CYS A 28 10.21 2.09 21.06
CA CYS A 28 9.86 2.28 22.48
C CYS A 28 8.72 1.38 22.97
N GLY A 29 8.17 0.52 22.11
CA GLY A 29 7.04 -0.36 22.45
C GLY A 29 5.67 0.22 22.11
N TYR A 30 5.59 1.46 21.62
CA TYR A 30 4.34 1.99 21.06
C TYR A 30 3.95 1.20 19.81
N CYS A 31 2.69 0.79 19.73
CA CYS A 31 2.10 0.11 18.59
C CYS A 31 0.73 0.71 18.30
N GLU A 32 0.45 0.94 17.04
CA GLU A 32 -0.87 1.33 16.56
C GLU A 32 -1.18 0.57 15.27
N SER A 33 -2.46 0.52 14.93
CA SER A 33 -2.92 -0.16 13.73
C SER A 33 -3.77 0.81 12.91
N ILE A 34 -3.46 0.92 11.62
CA ILE A 34 -4.19 1.75 10.66
C ILE A 34 -4.67 0.88 9.51
N THR A 35 -5.88 1.12 9.00
CA THR A 35 -6.36 0.38 7.82
C THR A 35 -5.69 0.89 6.55
N TYR A 36 -5.65 0.06 5.51
CA TYR A 36 -5.13 0.48 4.20
C TYR A 36 -5.98 1.62 3.63
N TYR A 37 -7.30 1.58 3.86
CA TYR A 37 -8.20 2.67 3.54
C TYR A 37 -7.78 3.98 4.21
N ASP A 38 -7.60 3.99 5.53
CA ASP A 38 -7.25 5.20 6.28
C ASP A 38 -5.87 5.73 5.88
N TYR A 39 -4.91 4.82 5.66
CA TYR A 39 -3.56 5.17 5.20
C TYR A 39 -3.59 5.88 3.83
N LEU A 40 -4.35 5.35 2.86
CA LEU A 40 -4.40 5.89 1.51
C LEU A 40 -5.30 7.11 1.39
N THR A 41 -6.34 7.24 2.23
CA THR A 41 -7.26 8.37 2.17
C THR A 41 -6.83 9.56 3.03
N SER A 42 -5.96 9.36 4.03
CA SER A 42 -5.38 10.47 4.79
C SER A 42 -4.55 11.43 3.92
N GLY A 43 -3.97 10.91 2.83
CA GLY A 43 -3.06 11.68 2.00
C GLY A 43 -1.76 12.05 2.71
N GLU A 44 -1.43 11.44 3.84
CA GLU A 44 -0.18 11.72 4.58
C GLU A 44 1.02 10.91 4.06
N PHE A 45 0.81 10.05 3.04
CA PHE A 45 1.87 9.26 2.41
C PHE A 45 2.59 10.02 1.30
N ASN A 46 3.83 9.66 1.04
CA ASN A 46 4.66 10.08 -0.08
C ASN A 46 4.80 8.92 -1.06
N ILE A 47 4.94 9.27 -2.34
CA ILE A 47 5.31 8.33 -3.39
C ILE A 47 6.82 8.46 -3.54
N GLY A 48 7.54 7.38 -3.28
CA GLY A 48 9.00 7.34 -3.40
C GLY A 48 9.46 7.36 -4.85
N GLU A 49 10.77 7.30 -5.04
CA GLU A 49 11.35 7.09 -6.36
C GLU A 49 11.25 5.60 -6.75
N PRO A 50 11.12 5.28 -8.05
CA PRO A 50 11.19 3.91 -8.53
C PRO A 50 12.48 3.24 -8.08
N THR A 51 12.36 2.09 -7.42
CA THR A 51 13.49 1.31 -6.90
C THR A 51 13.44 -0.10 -7.46
N THR A 52 14.60 -0.68 -7.66
CA THR A 52 14.72 -2.04 -8.20
C THR A 52 14.69 -3.04 -7.06
N THR A 53 13.72 -3.96 -7.09
CA THR A 53 13.62 -5.10 -6.16
C THR A 53 13.63 -6.41 -6.93
N ILE A 54 13.96 -7.50 -6.25
CA ILE A 54 13.81 -8.85 -6.79
C ILE A 54 12.30 -9.14 -6.88
N SER A 55 11.86 -9.64 -8.03
CA SER A 55 10.50 -10.06 -8.28
C SER A 55 10.13 -11.19 -7.30
N PRO A 56 9.00 -11.09 -6.58
CA PRO A 56 8.52 -12.20 -5.78
C PRO A 56 7.98 -13.35 -6.63
N PHE A 57 7.78 -13.14 -7.94
CA PHE A 57 7.33 -14.16 -8.88
C PHE A 57 8.53 -14.82 -9.56
N ILE A 58 8.73 -16.09 -9.27
CA ILE A 58 9.75 -16.93 -9.91
C ILE A 58 9.12 -17.49 -11.19
N SER A 59 9.72 -17.22 -12.35
CA SER A 59 9.41 -17.93 -13.58
C SER A 59 10.35 -19.13 -13.69
N GLU A 60 9.88 -20.28 -14.20
CA GLU A 60 10.68 -21.52 -14.26
C GLU A 60 12.01 -21.38 -15.02
N ALA A 61 12.18 -20.32 -15.81
CA ALA A 61 13.39 -20.03 -16.59
C ALA A 61 14.30 -18.93 -15.99
N VAL A 62 13.84 -18.16 -14.99
CA VAL A 62 14.60 -17.04 -14.42
C VAL A 62 14.42 -17.00 -12.90
N TYR A 63 15.50 -17.31 -12.18
CA TYR A 63 15.51 -17.38 -10.71
C TYR A 63 15.44 -16.00 -10.03
N ASP A 64 16.01 -14.96 -10.64
CA ASP A 64 16.06 -13.60 -10.08
C ASP A 64 15.73 -12.56 -11.17
N GLU A 65 14.45 -12.32 -11.40
CA GLU A 65 14.00 -11.18 -12.20
C GLU A 65 14.01 -9.92 -11.33
N THR A 66 14.65 -8.85 -11.80
CA THR A 66 14.57 -7.56 -11.10
C THR A 66 13.45 -6.72 -11.69
N ILE A 67 12.57 -6.21 -10.83
CA ILE A 67 11.45 -5.35 -11.20
C ILE A 67 11.63 -3.96 -10.60
N SER A 68 11.20 -2.94 -11.33
CA SER A 68 11.14 -1.57 -10.83
C SER A 68 9.79 -1.34 -10.17
N VAL A 69 9.80 -0.92 -8.90
CA VAL A 69 8.60 -0.67 -8.10
C VAL A 69 8.67 0.72 -7.47
N THR A 70 7.54 1.40 -7.40
CA THR A 70 7.45 2.71 -6.75
C THR A 70 6.80 2.56 -5.37
N PRO A 71 7.56 2.66 -4.26
CA PRO A 71 7.02 2.44 -2.92
C PRO A 71 6.21 3.64 -2.44
N LEU A 72 5.23 3.38 -1.57
CA LEU A 72 4.52 4.42 -0.83
C LEU A 72 4.97 4.38 0.63
N SER A 73 5.35 5.52 1.18
CA SER A 73 5.80 5.60 2.58
C SER A 73 5.18 6.78 3.31
N SER A 74 5.00 6.67 4.61
CA SER A 74 4.61 7.80 5.45
C SER A 74 5.54 7.89 6.65
N SER A 75 5.73 9.10 7.14
CA SER A 75 6.50 9.36 8.36
C SER A 75 5.60 10.07 9.36
N LYS A 76 5.63 9.61 10.60
CA LYS A 76 4.96 10.26 11.72
C LYS A 76 5.84 10.21 12.98
N LYS A 77 5.66 11.18 13.86
CA LYS A 77 6.30 11.14 15.18
C LYS A 77 5.54 10.19 16.11
N CYS A 78 6.27 9.34 16.80
CA CYS A 78 5.76 8.48 17.85
C CYS A 78 5.19 9.36 18.99
N PRO A 79 3.92 9.21 19.38
CA PRO A 79 3.33 10.03 20.45
C PRO A 79 3.97 9.75 21.83
N ALA A 80 4.52 8.54 22.04
CA ALA A 80 5.14 8.16 23.31
C ALA A 80 6.57 8.69 23.50
N CYS A 81 7.41 8.77 22.45
CA CYS A 81 8.83 9.11 22.59
C CYS A 81 9.35 10.16 21.61
N GLY A 82 8.49 10.69 20.73
CA GLY A 82 8.84 11.71 19.74
C GLY A 82 9.71 11.25 18.57
N LYS A 83 10.22 10.00 18.60
CA LYS A 83 11.01 9.43 17.50
C LYS A 83 10.18 9.21 16.25
N GLU A 84 10.82 9.28 15.10
CA GLU A 84 10.19 9.02 13.80
C GLU A 84 9.80 7.55 13.64
N ILE A 85 8.59 7.31 13.14
CA ILE A 85 8.09 6.02 12.69
C ILE A 85 7.89 6.14 11.18
N ILE A 86 8.62 5.31 10.42
CA ILE A 86 8.47 5.22 8.97
C ILE A 86 7.59 4.00 8.68
N ALA A 87 6.46 4.25 8.04
CA ALA A 87 5.59 3.22 7.49
C ALA A 87 5.89 3.06 6.01
N VAL A 88 5.98 1.82 5.54
CA VAL A 88 6.03 1.52 4.10
C VAL A 88 4.78 0.71 3.78
N PHE A 89 4.03 1.16 2.78
CA PHE A 89 2.85 0.47 2.32
C PHE A 89 3.25 -0.86 1.66
N PRO A 90 2.51 -1.95 1.88
CA PRO A 90 2.94 -3.28 1.45
C PRO A 90 2.83 -3.54 -0.06
N LEU A 91 2.15 -2.67 -0.82
CA LEU A 91 2.08 -2.74 -2.28
C LEU A 91 2.76 -1.54 -2.92
N SER A 92 3.34 -1.78 -4.10
CA SER A 92 3.85 -0.72 -4.96
C SER A 92 2.72 0.08 -5.61
N LEU A 93 3.06 1.25 -6.17
CA LEU A 93 2.12 2.06 -6.95
C LEU A 93 1.56 1.27 -8.15
N GLU A 94 2.41 0.49 -8.80
CA GLU A 94 2.13 -0.29 -10.00
C GLU A 94 1.11 -1.41 -9.73
N GLU A 95 1.13 -2.00 -8.53
CA GLU A 95 0.17 -3.02 -8.10
C GLU A 95 -1.13 -2.38 -7.56
N LEU A 96 -1.01 -1.26 -6.86
CA LEU A 96 -2.13 -0.63 -6.19
C LEU A 96 -3.14 -0.02 -7.17
N ILE A 97 -2.68 0.63 -8.24
CA ILE A 97 -3.56 1.25 -9.25
C ILE A 97 -4.50 0.22 -9.91
N PRO A 98 -4.03 -0.88 -10.53
CA PRO A 98 -4.91 -1.84 -11.16
C PRO A 98 -5.82 -2.54 -10.15
N LEU A 99 -5.34 -2.81 -8.93
CA LEU A 99 -6.18 -3.37 -7.87
C LEU A 99 -7.37 -2.46 -7.55
N LEU A 100 -7.15 -1.15 -7.43
CA LEU A 100 -8.21 -0.18 -7.17
C LEU A 100 -9.08 0.13 -8.39
N GLN A 101 -8.58 -0.08 -9.61
CA GLN A 101 -9.35 0.11 -10.84
C GLN A 101 -10.14 -1.14 -11.25
N SER A 102 -9.74 -2.32 -10.77
CA SER A 102 -10.42 -3.58 -11.09
C SER A 102 -11.86 -3.52 -10.61
N ARG A 103 -12.80 -3.64 -11.55
CA ARG A 103 -14.21 -3.80 -11.21
C ARG A 103 -14.39 -5.23 -10.67
N PRO A 104 -15.20 -5.43 -9.62
CA PRO A 104 -15.60 -6.79 -9.27
C PRO A 104 -16.22 -7.44 -10.51
N PRO A 105 -15.95 -8.73 -10.76
CA PRO A 105 -16.57 -9.45 -11.88
C PRO A 105 -18.09 -9.28 -11.80
N ASP A 106 -18.72 -9.03 -12.95
CA ASP A 106 -20.17 -8.85 -13.03
C ASP A 106 -20.85 -10.11 -12.48
N PRO A 107 -21.64 -10.02 -11.39
CA PRO A 107 -22.31 -11.17 -10.82
C PRO A 107 -23.18 -11.93 -11.84
N HIS A 108 -23.75 -11.21 -12.83
CA HIS A 108 -24.59 -11.81 -13.87
C HIS A 108 -23.81 -12.68 -14.85
N MET A 109 -22.48 -12.52 -14.94
CA MET A 109 -21.63 -13.31 -15.84
C MET A 109 -21.16 -14.63 -15.21
N TYR A 110 -21.38 -14.84 -13.91
CA TYR A 110 -20.82 -15.97 -13.17
C TYR A 110 -21.84 -16.84 -12.42
N GLY A 111 -23.15 -16.63 -12.63
CA GLY A 111 -24.21 -17.61 -12.35
C GLY A 111 -24.38 -18.03 -10.89
#